data_AF-A0A9P6BEE2-F1
#
_entry.id   AF-A0A9P6BEE2-F1
#
_cell.length_a   1.000
_cell.length_b   1.000
_cell.length_c   1.000
_cell.angle_alpha   90.00
_cell.angle_beta   90.00
_cell.angle_gamma   90.00
#
_symmetry.space_group_name_H-M   'P 1'
#
loop_
_entity.id
_entity.type
_entity.pdbx_description
1 polymer ?
#
loop_
_entity_poly.entity_id
_entity_poly.type
_entity_poly.pdbx_seq_one_letter_code
_entity_poly.pdbx_strand_id
1 'polypeptide(L)'
;MDLSTTPRAGERHLQRLIFERLSTLVRLTSLDVSGFVKDGGSDGLLEFRLECGLRQLESLQELRTLQFGYRAFTRQTLGVDDIEWMVGNWKKLECIDGDLSPDREVDDQLKGILKSHGIKTFKKYMVGLPQHILNILNPN
;
A
#
# COMPACT_ATOMS: atom_id res chain seq x y z
N MET A 1 28.56 3.32 -6.27
CA MET A 1 28.34 1.92 -5.85
C MET A 1 26.85 1.70 -5.93
N ASP A 2 26.43 0.92 -6.91
CA ASP A 2 25.04 0.71 -7.30
C ASP A 2 24.43 -0.38 -6.41
N LEU A 3 23.51 -0.01 -5.52
CA LEU A 3 22.70 -0.94 -4.73
C LEU A 3 21.38 -1.17 -5.47
N SER A 4 21.47 -1.70 -6.69
CA SER A 4 20.31 -2.22 -7.41
C SER A 4 19.80 -3.44 -6.64
N THR A 5 18.83 -3.18 -5.77
CA THR A 5 18.14 -4.18 -4.95
C THR A 5 17.19 -4.95 -5.87
N THR A 6 17.73 -5.87 -6.67
CA THR A 6 16.90 -6.84 -7.39
C THR A 6 16.35 -7.84 -6.37
N PRO A 7 15.01 -8.02 -6.28
CA PRO A 7 14.42 -9.02 -5.42
C PRO A 7 15.01 -10.39 -5.78
N ARG A 8 15.44 -11.15 -4.79
CA ARG A 8 16.03 -12.47 -5.05
C ARG A 8 14.97 -13.33 -5.74
N ALA A 9 15.38 -14.15 -6.72
CA ALA A 9 14.44 -14.93 -7.53
C ALA A 9 13.43 -15.78 -6.70
N GLY A 10 13.78 -16.17 -5.48
CA GLY A 10 12.90 -16.87 -4.54
C GLY A 10 11.74 -16.02 -3.99
N GLU A 11 11.94 -14.71 -3.78
CA GLU A 11 10.91 -13.79 -3.26
C GLU A 11 9.79 -13.58 -4.28
N ARG A 12 10.16 -13.44 -5.56
CA ARG A 12 9.20 -13.31 -6.66
C ARG A 12 8.33 -14.56 -6.83
N HIS A 13 8.88 -15.75 -6.59
CA HIS A 13 8.11 -16.99 -6.65
C HIS A 13 7.11 -17.08 -5.50
N LEU A 14 7.53 -16.76 -4.27
CA LEU A 14 6.65 -16.75 -3.11
C LEU A 14 5.52 -15.72 -3.27
N GLN A 15 5.83 -14.52 -3.77
CA GLN A 15 4.82 -13.51 -4.04
C GLN A 15 3.78 -13.99 -5.06
N ARG A 16 4.20 -14.64 -6.14
CA ARG A 16 3.26 -15.22 -7.12
C ARG A 16 2.36 -16.26 -6.49
N LEU A 17 2.90 -17.16 -5.66
CA LEU A 17 2.07 -18.14 -4.94
C LEU A 17 1.07 -17.49 -4.00
N ILE A 18 1.47 -16.42 -3.30
CA ILE A 18 0.56 -15.67 -2.44
C ILE A 18 -0.54 -14.99 -3.27
N PHE A 19 -0.19 -14.37 -4.39
CA PHE A 19 -1.17 -13.74 -5.28
C PHE A 19 -2.12 -14.75 -5.91
N GLU A 20 -1.63 -15.92 -6.32
CA GLU A 20 -2.46 -17.02 -6.80
C GLU A 20 -3.43 -17.49 -5.71
N ARG A 21 -2.99 -17.60 -4.45
CA ARG A 21 -3.88 -17.95 -3.35
C ARG A 21 -4.91 -16.87 -3.08
N LEU A 22 -4.49 -15.61 -3.05
CA LEU A 22 -5.39 -14.47 -2.86
C LEU A 22 -6.43 -14.39 -3.98
N SER A 23 -6.06 -14.65 -5.24
CA SER A 23 -6.99 -14.56 -6.38
C SER A 23 -8.15 -15.57 -6.30
N THR A 24 -8.00 -16.64 -5.54
CA THR A 24 -9.12 -17.59 -5.30
C THR A 24 -10.13 -17.08 -4.29
N LEU A 25 -9.81 -16.05 -3.50
CA LEU A 25 -10.66 -15.47 -2.47
C LEU A 25 -11.58 -14.38 -3.05
N VAL A 26 -12.42 -14.73 -4.03
CA VAL A 26 -13.27 -13.78 -4.79
C VAL A 26 -14.25 -12.96 -3.93
N ARG A 27 -14.52 -13.39 -2.69
CA ARG A 27 -15.39 -12.71 -1.72
C ARG A 27 -14.62 -11.90 -0.68
N LEU A 28 -13.30 -11.77 -0.83
CA LEU A 28 -12.45 -11.03 0.09
C LEU A 28 -12.81 -9.54 0.04
N THR A 29 -13.20 -8.99 1.19
CA THR A 29 -13.60 -7.58 1.31
C THR A 29 -12.53 -6.70 1.93
N SER A 30 -11.61 -7.28 2.71
CA SER A 30 -10.54 -6.57 3.38
C SER A 30 -9.24 -7.37 3.26
N LEU A 31 -8.18 -6.71 2.81
CA LEU A 31 -6.85 -7.27 2.71
C LEU A 31 -5.87 -6.40 3.51
N ASP A 32 -5.36 -6.97 4.60
CA ASP A 32 -4.33 -6.34 5.42
C ASP A 32 -2.99 -7.01 5.15
N VAL A 33 -2.04 -6.25 4.59
CA VAL A 33 -0.68 -6.72 4.32
C VAL A 33 0.35 -6.10 5.28
N SER A 34 -0.09 -5.39 6.31
CA SER A 34 0.78 -4.80 7.33
C SER A 34 1.52 -5.83 8.17
N GLY A 35 0.93 -7.02 8.36
CA GLY A 35 1.48 -8.10 9.17
C GLY A 35 2.68 -8.84 8.57
N PHE A 36 3.00 -8.62 7.29
CA PHE A 36 4.12 -9.30 6.62
C PHE A 36 5.49 -8.64 6.89
N VAL A 37 5.52 -7.48 7.56
CA VAL A 37 6.75 -6.77 7.90
C VAL A 37 7.23 -7.21 9.29
N LYS A 38 8.04 -8.27 9.37
CA LYS A 38 8.74 -8.62 10.62
C LYS A 38 9.96 -7.72 10.84
N ASP A 39 10.12 -7.28 12.08
CA ASP A 39 11.27 -6.52 12.57
C ASP A 39 12.58 -7.26 12.27
N GLY A 40 13.48 -6.63 11.50
CA GLY A 40 14.91 -6.97 11.53
C GLY A 40 15.55 -7.51 10.25
N GLY A 41 14.81 -7.70 9.16
CA GLY A 41 15.43 -8.10 7.90
C GLY A 41 14.48 -7.96 6.74
N SER A 42 14.95 -7.35 5.66
CA SER A 42 14.37 -7.52 4.32
C SER A 42 14.05 -9.02 4.14
N ASP A 43 12.86 -9.40 3.69
CA ASP A 43 12.75 -10.03 2.36
C ASP A 43 11.29 -10.49 2.09
N GLY A 44 10.29 -9.89 2.76
CA GLY A 44 8.92 -10.43 2.80
C GLY A 44 7.78 -9.47 2.49
N LEU A 45 8.03 -8.30 1.89
CA LEU A 45 6.95 -7.38 1.54
C LEU A 45 6.31 -7.82 0.22
N LEU A 46 4.99 -8.05 0.23
CA LEU A 46 4.23 -8.21 -1.00
C LEU A 46 4.24 -6.89 -1.77
N GLU A 47 4.85 -6.85 -2.95
CA GLU A 47 4.88 -5.65 -3.78
C GLU A 47 3.62 -5.58 -4.65
N PHE A 48 2.78 -4.57 -4.43
CA PHE A 48 1.52 -4.41 -5.16
C PHE A 48 1.73 -3.69 -6.51
N ARG A 49 2.76 -4.07 -7.25
CA ARG A 49 3.09 -3.50 -8.56
C ARG A 49 2.64 -4.40 -9.70
N LEU A 50 2.27 -3.81 -10.83
CA LEU A 50 1.89 -4.52 -12.05
C LEU A 50 2.99 -5.49 -12.51
N GLU A 51 4.25 -5.04 -12.49
CA GLU A 51 5.40 -5.88 -12.86
C GLU A 51 5.62 -7.06 -11.90
N CYS A 52 5.14 -6.95 -10.66
CA CYS A 52 5.26 -7.97 -9.63
C CYS A 52 4.00 -8.87 -9.54
N GLY A 53 3.05 -8.70 -10.46
CA GLY A 53 1.92 -9.60 -10.63
C GLY A 53 0.62 -9.13 -9.99
N LEU A 54 0.49 -7.85 -9.63
CA LEU A 54 -0.77 -7.25 -9.15
C LEU A 54 -1.98 -7.66 -10.00
N ARG A 55 -1.80 -7.80 -11.32
CA ARG A 55 -2.86 -8.25 -12.25
C ARG A 55 -3.51 -9.58 -11.90
N GLN A 56 -2.81 -10.47 -11.19
CA GLN A 56 -3.36 -11.75 -10.76
C GLN A 56 -4.51 -11.58 -9.75
N LEU A 57 -4.59 -10.44 -9.08
CA LEU A 57 -5.62 -10.11 -8.10
C LEU A 57 -6.87 -9.47 -8.73
N GLU A 58 -7.01 -9.50 -10.06
CA GLU A 58 -8.17 -8.97 -10.78
C GLU A 58 -9.50 -9.58 -10.29
N SER A 59 -9.48 -10.84 -9.87
CA SER A 59 -10.67 -11.55 -9.39
C SER A 59 -11.22 -11.03 -8.07
N LEU A 60 -10.49 -10.18 -7.33
CA LEU A 60 -10.90 -9.60 -6.05
C LEU A 60 -11.93 -8.46 -6.20
N GLN A 61 -13.04 -8.73 -6.88
CA GLN A 61 -14.07 -7.74 -7.22
C GLN A 61 -14.85 -7.23 -6.00
N GLU A 62 -14.84 -7.98 -4.89
CA GLU A 62 -15.48 -7.60 -3.63
C GLU A 62 -14.57 -6.81 -2.67
N LEU A 63 -13.31 -6.55 -3.06
CA LEU A 63 -12.36 -5.86 -2.20
C LEU A 63 -12.79 -4.41 -1.94
N ARG A 64 -12.90 -4.04 -0.66
CA ARG A 64 -13.29 -2.70 -0.20
C ARG A 64 -12.15 -1.98 0.50
N THR A 65 -11.33 -2.71 1.24
CA THR A 65 -10.23 -2.14 2.03
C THR A 65 -8.93 -2.84 1.71
N LEU A 66 -7.90 -2.06 1.37
CA LEU A 66 -6.52 -2.51 1.25
C LEU A 66 -5.65 -1.73 2.24
N GLN A 67 -4.95 -2.43 3.13
CA GLN A 67 -4.12 -1.80 4.16
C GLN A 67 -2.67 -2.20 4.00
N PHE A 68 -1.83 -1.21 3.69
CA PHE A 68 -0.39 -1.27 3.78
C PHE A 68 0.05 -0.91 5.20
N GLY A 69 1.12 -1.54 5.69
CA GLY A 69 1.60 -1.30 7.05
C GLY A 69 2.08 0.14 7.26
N TYR A 70 1.65 0.74 8.38
CA TYR A 70 1.99 2.12 8.78
C TYR A 70 3.39 2.30 9.37
N ARG A 71 4.19 1.23 9.44
CA ARG A 71 5.56 1.36 9.93
C ARG A 71 6.32 2.21 8.92
N ALA A 72 7.23 3.05 9.41
CA ALA A 72 8.03 4.02 8.63
C ALA A 72 8.96 3.39 7.56
N PHE A 73 8.70 2.14 7.19
CA PHE A 73 9.46 1.29 6.30
C PHE A 73 8.55 0.48 5.39
N THR A 74 7.31 0.90 5.14
CA THR A 74 6.60 0.37 3.97
C THR A 74 7.49 0.66 2.76
N ARG A 75 7.91 -0.42 2.09
CA ARG A 75 8.75 -0.37 0.88
C ARG A 75 7.87 -0.44 -0.37
N GLN A 76 6.59 -0.14 -0.27
CA GLN A 76 5.76 0.00 -1.47
C GLN A 76 6.33 1.13 -2.32
N THR A 77 6.48 0.88 -3.61
CA THR A 77 6.92 1.87 -4.59
C THR A 77 5.89 1.89 -5.71
N LEU A 78 4.63 2.13 -5.35
CA LEU A 78 3.53 2.15 -6.31
C LEU A 78 3.71 3.30 -7.30
N GLY A 79 3.46 3.00 -8.56
CA GLY A 79 3.35 4.00 -9.61
C GLY A 79 1.91 4.44 -9.84
N VAL A 80 1.76 5.49 -10.66
CA VAL A 80 0.45 5.97 -11.11
C VAL A 80 -0.32 4.84 -11.82
N ASP A 81 0.34 4.08 -12.70
CA ASP A 81 -0.28 2.97 -13.43
C ASP A 81 -0.80 1.87 -12.51
N ASP A 82 -0.10 1.61 -11.39
CA ASP A 82 -0.53 0.62 -10.40
C ASP A 82 -1.83 1.08 -9.74
N ILE A 83 -1.90 2.36 -9.35
CA ILE A 83 -3.10 2.96 -8.75
C ILE A 83 -4.27 2.98 -9.73
N GLU A 84 -4.06 3.47 -10.95
CA GLU A 84 -5.09 3.49 -11.99
C GLU A 84 -5.63 2.08 -12.27
N TRP A 85 -4.75 1.08 -12.28
CA TRP A 85 -5.18 -0.30 -12.41
C TRP A 85 -6.01 -0.76 -11.20
N MET A 86 -5.60 -0.46 -9.96
CA MET A 86 -6.37 -0.83 -8.76
C MET A 86 -7.78 -0.25 -8.78
N VAL A 87 -7.91 1.04 -9.04
CA VAL A 87 -9.21 1.72 -9.11
C VAL A 87 -10.03 1.22 -10.29
N GLY A 88 -9.37 0.98 -11.43
CA GLY A 88 -9.97 0.47 -12.64
C GLY A 88 -10.56 -0.93 -12.48
N ASN A 89 -9.93 -1.81 -11.70
CA ASN A 89 -10.31 -3.22 -11.61
C ASN A 89 -11.08 -3.57 -10.33
N TRP A 90 -10.78 -2.93 -9.19
CA TRP A 90 -11.47 -3.17 -7.93
C TRP A 90 -12.59 -2.15 -7.72
N LYS A 91 -13.71 -2.35 -8.40
CA LYS A 91 -14.83 -1.38 -8.44
C LYS A 91 -15.48 -1.07 -7.09
N LYS A 92 -15.30 -1.96 -6.11
CA LYS A 92 -15.83 -1.79 -4.74
C LYS A 92 -14.80 -1.24 -3.76
N LEU A 93 -13.61 -0.89 -4.23
CA LEU A 93 -12.55 -0.35 -3.38
C LEU A 93 -12.98 1.01 -2.84
N GLU A 94 -13.04 1.10 -1.51
CA GLU A 94 -13.47 2.29 -0.79
C GLU A 94 -12.32 2.94 -0.03
N CYS A 95 -11.31 2.14 0.34
CA CYS A 95 -10.25 2.57 1.22
C CYS A 95 -8.91 1.92 0.85
N ILE A 96 -7.88 2.75 0.72
CA ILE A 96 -6.48 2.31 0.74
C ILE A 96 -5.78 3.03 1.89
N ASP A 97 -5.18 2.25 2.79
CA ASP A 97 -4.48 2.78 3.93
C ASP A 97 -2.99 2.42 3.95
N GLY A 98 -2.16 3.26 4.57
CA GLY A 98 -0.70 3.17 4.63
C GLY A 98 0.04 4.07 3.63
N ASP A 99 1.37 3.94 3.58
CA ASP A 99 2.19 4.70 2.63
C ASP A 99 2.42 3.88 1.35
N LEU A 100 2.16 4.54 0.21
CA LEU A 100 2.18 3.99 -1.15
C LEU A 100 3.56 4.11 -1.81
N SER A 101 4.36 5.06 -1.30
CA SER A 101 5.73 5.33 -1.70
C SER A 101 6.56 5.79 -0.49
N PRO A 102 7.86 5.46 -0.40
CA PRO A 102 8.76 6.07 0.58
C PRO A 102 9.03 7.55 0.27
N ASP A 103 8.84 7.97 -0.99
CA ASP A 103 8.90 9.37 -1.37
C ASP A 103 7.57 10.05 -1.04
N ARG A 104 7.64 11.05 -0.15
CA ARG A 104 6.45 11.74 0.38
C ARG A 104 5.71 12.54 -0.69
N GLU A 105 6.41 13.15 -1.64
CA GLU A 105 5.78 13.92 -2.71
C GLU A 105 5.02 12.98 -3.64
N VAL A 106 5.64 11.86 -3.99
CA VAL A 106 5.00 10.80 -4.78
C VAL A 106 3.81 10.19 -4.01
N ASP A 107 3.96 9.88 -2.73
CA ASP A 107 2.86 9.35 -1.91
C ASP A 107 1.67 10.32 -1.84
N ASP A 108 1.93 11.61 -1.63
CA ASP A 108 0.89 12.64 -1.63
C ASP A 108 0.19 12.76 -3.00
N GLN A 109 0.94 12.65 -4.10
CA GLN A 109 0.39 12.64 -5.46
C GLN A 109 -0.52 11.43 -5.70
N LEU A 110 -0.08 10.22 -5.34
CA LEU A 110 -0.86 8.99 -5.50
C LEU A 110 -2.12 9.00 -4.64
N LYS A 111 -2.02 9.49 -3.39
CA LYS A 111 -3.19 9.71 -2.52
C LYS A 111 -4.15 10.75 -3.11
N GLY A 112 -3.65 11.74 -3.85
CA GLY A 112 -4.46 12.68 -4.62
C GLY A 112 -5.30 11.99 -5.70
N ILE A 113 -4.69 11.09 -6.48
CA ILE A 113 -5.37 10.29 -7.52
C ILE A 113 -6.43 9.36 -6.91
N LEU A 114 -6.13 8.71 -5.79
CA LEU A 114 -7.11 7.87 -5.09
C LEU A 114 -8.31 8.70 -4.64
N LYS A 115 -8.07 9.89 -4.08
CA LYS A 115 -9.13 10.79 -3.64
C LYS A 115 -9.99 11.29 -4.79
N SER A 116 -9.42 11.59 -5.96
CA SER A 116 -10.22 11.99 -7.13
C SER A 116 -11.15 10.89 -7.62
N HIS A 117 -10.83 9.63 -7.31
CA HIS A 117 -11.67 8.46 -7.58
C HIS A 117 -12.61 8.10 -6.41
N GLY A 118 -12.71 8.94 -5.37
CA GLY A 118 -13.59 8.70 -4.23
C GLY A 118 -13.05 7.67 -3.23
N ILE A 119 -11.80 7.23 -3.37
CA ILE A 119 -11.17 6.29 -2.45
C ILE A 119 -10.60 7.05 -1.26
N LYS A 120 -10.94 6.58 -0.06
CA LYS A 120 -10.44 7.14 1.19
C LYS A 120 -9.00 6.73 1.40
N THR A 121 -8.18 7.69 1.80
CA THR A 121 -6.79 7.47 2.24
C THR A 121 -6.58 8.18 3.55
N PHE A 122 -5.91 7.53 4.51
CA PHE A 122 -5.59 8.17 5.77
C PHE A 122 -4.18 8.76 5.68
N LYS A 123 -4.07 10.04 6.02
CA LYS A 123 -2.77 10.65 6.26
C LYS A 123 -2.33 10.26 7.66
N LYS A 124 -1.13 9.70 7.76
CA LYS A 124 -0.43 9.57 9.03
C LYS A 124 -0.19 10.98 9.56
N TYR A 125 -0.94 11.39 10.59
CA TYR A 125 -0.47 12.45 11.47
C TYR A 125 0.79 11.91 12.13
N MET A 126 1.94 12.51 11.84
CA MET A 126 3.13 12.25 12.65
C MET A 126 2.77 12.55 14.10
N VAL A 127 2.88 11.53 14.95
CA VAL A 127 3.10 11.70 16.38
C VAL A 127 4.38 12.49 16.51
N GLY A 128 4.26 13.81 16.61
CA GLY A 128 5.37 14.74 16.49
C GLY A 128 4.97 16.18 16.19
N LEU A 129 3.75 16.62 16.52
CA LEU A 129 3.55 18.05 16.73
C LEU A 129 4.26 18.40 18.04
N PRO A 130 5.28 19.27 18.03
CA PRO A 130 5.87 19.74 19.28
C PRO A 130 4.75 20.41 20.09
N GLN A 131 4.69 20.11 21.41
CA GLN A 131 3.58 20.50 22.29
C GLN A 131 3.17 21.98 22.19
N HIS A 132 4.08 22.87 21.78
CA HIS A 132 3.78 24.28 21.61
C HIS A 132 2.73 24.59 20.53
N ILE A 133 2.54 23.74 19.51
CA ILE A 133 1.50 23.95 18.49
C ILE A 133 0.11 23.52 19.01
N LEU A 134 0.05 22.55 19.93
CA LEU A 134 -1.22 22.11 20.53
C LEU A 134 -1.85 23.18 21.43
N ASN A 135 -1.05 24.02 22.08
CA ASN A 135 -1.55 25.14 22.90
C ASN A 135 -2.12 26.30 22.08
N ILE A 136 -1.77 26.43 20.80
CA ILE A 136 -2.26 27.52 19.94
C ILE A 136 -3.67 27.20 19.43
N LEU A 137 -3.99 25.92 19.24
CA LEU A 137 -5.28 25.49 18.71
C LEU A 137 -6.34 25.25 19.79
N ASN A 138 -5.98 25.34 21.07
CA ASN A 138 -6.93 25.26 22.17
C ASN A 138 -6.47 26.13 23.36
N PRO A 139 -6.64 27.46 23.28
CA PRO A 139 -6.39 28.32 24.43
C PRO A 139 -7.46 28.02 25.50
N ASN A 140 -7.01 27.65 26.71
CA ASN A 140 -7.86 27.75 27.90
C ASN A 140 -8.32 29.20 28.12
#